data_AF-A0A7V8Y2X0-F1
#
_entry.id   AF-A0A7V8Y2X0-F1
#
_cell.length_a   1.000
_cell.length_b   1.000
_cell.length_c   1.000
_cell.angle_alpha   90.00
_cell.angle_beta   90.00
_cell.angle_gamma   90.00
#
_symmetry.space_group_name_H-M   'P 1'
#
loop_
_entity.id
_entity.type
_entity.pdbx_description
1 polymer ?
#
loop_
_entity_poly.entity_id
_entity_poly.type
_entity_poly.pdbx_seq_one_letter_code
_entity_poly.pdbx_strand_id
1 'polypeptide(L)' 'MDHHEKMRLRAAAHRASRLYPGPVGELLCLELLSWEEFGYRLGGEQMIMRIVDHVLTAPVPRADAA' A
#
# COMPACT_ATOMS: atom_id res chain seq x y z
N MET A 1 10.35 1.18 12.41
CA MET A 1 9.12 0.43 12.17
C MET A 1 9.14 -0.88 12.92
N ASP A 2 8.08 -1.14 13.67
CA ASP A 2 7.86 -2.41 14.33
C ASP A 2 7.43 -3.52 13.33
N HIS A 3 7.31 -4.76 13.80
CA HIS A 3 6.91 -5.89 12.97
C HIS A 3 5.48 -5.74 12.42
N HIS A 4 4.58 -5.16 13.20
CA HIS A 4 3.18 -4.98 12.85
C HIS A 4 3.01 -3.94 11.74
N GLU A 5 3.77 -2.84 11.76
CA GLU A 5 3.79 -1.83 10.70
C GLU A 5 4.32 -2.41 9.39
N LYS A 6 5.38 -3.25 9.45
CA LYS A 6 5.88 -3.98 8.26
C LYS A 6 4.83 -4.91 7.68
N MET A 7 4.08 -5.62 8.54
CA MET A 7 2.98 -6.47 8.08
C MET A 7 1.86 -5.65 7.42
N ARG A 8 1.51 -4.48 8.00
CA ARG A 8 0.50 -3.57 7.41
C ARG A 8 0.94 -3.05 6.05
N LEU A 9 2.20 -2.67 5.88
CA LEU A 9 2.76 -2.25 4.59
C LEU A 9 2.63 -3.34 3.53
N ARG A 10 3.05 -4.57 3.84
CA ARG A 10 2.92 -5.70 2.90
C ARG A 10 1.47 -6.01 2.54
N ALA A 11 0.58 -6.00 3.54
CA ALA A 11 -0.84 -6.21 3.31
C ALA A 11 -1.45 -5.12 2.40
N ALA A 12 -1.06 -3.86 2.62
CA ALA A 12 -1.47 -2.74 1.77
C ALA A 12 -0.91 -2.88 0.35
N ALA A 13 0.37 -3.23 0.19
CA ALA A 13 1.00 -3.43 -1.11
C ALA A 13 0.26 -4.47 -1.96
N HIS A 14 0.00 -5.65 -1.41
CA HIS A 14 -0.74 -6.70 -2.11
C HIS A 14 -2.21 -6.35 -2.38
N ARG A 15 -2.81 -5.48 -1.56
CA ARG A 15 -4.18 -5.01 -1.77
C ARG A 15 -4.27 -3.90 -2.81
N ALA A 16 -3.24 -3.07 -2.96
CA ALA A 16 -3.22 -1.89 -3.83
C ALA A 16 -3.57 -2.24 -5.27
N SER A 17 -3.01 -3.32 -5.83
CA SER A 17 -3.28 -3.75 -7.21
C SER A 17 -4.73 -4.17 -7.47
N ARG A 18 -5.48 -4.58 -6.42
CA ARG A 18 -6.91 -4.89 -6.53
C ARG A 18 -7.78 -3.64 -6.38
N LEU A 19 -7.34 -2.69 -5.57
CA LEU A 19 -8.04 -1.42 -5.34
C LEU A 19 -7.85 -0.46 -6.53
N TYR A 20 -6.68 -0.49 -7.15
CA TYR A 20 -6.29 0.35 -8.28
C TYR A 20 -5.74 -0.51 -9.43
N PRO A 21 -6.60 -1.15 -10.24
CA PRO A 21 -6.13 -1.95 -11.37
C PRO A 21 -5.28 -1.13 -12.35
N GLY A 22 -4.19 -1.72 -12.84
CA GLY A 22 -3.28 -1.11 -13.80
C GLY A 22 -2.05 -0.42 -13.16
N PRO A 23 -1.36 0.45 -13.92
CA PRO A 23 -0.01 0.91 -13.58
C PRO A 23 0.06 1.70 -12.26
N VAL A 24 -1.03 2.33 -11.84
CA VAL A 24 -1.10 3.06 -10.56
C VAL A 24 -1.03 2.10 -9.37
N GLY A 25 -1.77 0.98 -9.41
CA GLY A 25 -1.71 -0.01 -8.33
C GLY A 25 -0.40 -0.78 -8.31
N GLU A 26 0.23 -1.01 -9.47
CA GLU A 26 1.58 -1.57 -9.56
C GLU A 26 2.61 -0.65 -8.91
N LEU A 27 2.58 0.65 -9.23
CA LEU A 27 3.45 1.65 -8.61
C LEU A 27 3.27 1.68 -7.09
N LEU A 28 2.02 1.72 -6.61
CA LEU A 28 1.72 1.72 -5.18
C LEU A 28 2.23 0.43 -4.49
N CYS A 29 2.09 -0.73 -5.14
CA CYS A 29 2.61 -1.98 -4.60
C CYS A 29 4.14 -1.93 -4.44
N LEU A 30 4.85 -1.51 -5.49
CA LEU A 30 6.32 -1.43 -5.48
C LEU A 30 6.83 -0.41 -4.46
N GLU A 31 6.18 0.75 -4.38
CA GLU A 31 6.55 1.80 -3.42
C GLU A 31 6.36 1.32 -1.97
N LEU A 32 5.22 0.71 -1.65
CA LEU A 32 4.95 0.23 -0.28
C LEU A 32 5.90 -0.91 0.14
N LEU A 33 6.30 -1.78 -0.79
CA LEU A 33 7.34 -2.79 -0.53
C LEU A 33 8.72 -2.14 -0.33
N SER A 34 9.04 -1.11 -1.12
CA SER A 34 10.30 -0.37 -0.97
C SER A 34 10.36 0.39 0.36
N TRP A 35 9.23 0.91 0.84
CA TRP A 35 9.12 1.52 2.17
C TRP A 35 9.29 0.52 3.31
N GLU A 36 8.80 -0.71 3.14
CA GLU A 36 9.02 -1.78 4.13
C GLU A 36 10.50 -2.11 4.30
N GLU A 37 11.25 -2.07 3.20
CA GLU A 37 12.68 -2.41 3.15
C GLU A 37 13.59 -1.22 3.56
N PHE A 38 13.29 0.00 3.10
CA PHE A 38 14.20 1.16 3.21
C PHE A 38 13.61 2.39 3.90
N GLY A 39 12.30 2.46 4.10
CA GLY A 39 11.55 3.68 4.39
C GLY A 39 11.91 4.40 5.70
N TYR A 40 12.33 3.65 6.72
CA TYR A 40 12.76 4.23 8.02
C TYR A 40 13.94 5.20 7.92
N ARG A 41 14.66 5.23 6.77
CA ARG A 41 15.82 6.09 6.53
C ARG A 41 15.49 7.41 5.83
N LEU A 42 14.29 7.54 5.27
CA LEU A 42 13.99 8.61 4.29
C LEU A 42 13.09 9.73 4.85
N GLY A 43 12.44 9.52 6.00
CA GLY A 43 11.50 10.49 6.57
C GLY A 43 10.21 10.64 5.72
N GLY A 44 9.11 11.14 6.29
CA GLY A 44 7.83 11.22 5.55
C GLY A 44 6.89 10.03 5.74
N GLU A 45 7.13 9.22 6.77
CA GLU A 45 6.31 8.08 7.21
C GLU A 45 4.82 8.40 7.30
N GLN A 46 4.44 9.64 7.69
CA GLN A 46 3.04 10.03 7.82
C GLN A 46 2.24 9.92 6.51
N MET A 47 2.83 10.26 5.35
CA MET A 47 2.11 10.15 4.09
C MET A 47 1.91 8.69 3.70
N ILE A 48 2.94 7.88 3.86
CA ILE A 48 2.91 6.45 3.56
C ILE A 48 1.91 5.72 4.46
N MET A 49 1.88 6.05 5.74
CA MET A 49 0.91 5.45 6.67
C MET A 49 -0.52 5.86 6.34
N ARG A 50 -0.77 7.10 5.86
CA ARG A 50 -2.09 7.48 5.33
C ARG A 50 -2.48 6.70 4.08
N ILE A 51 -1.53 6.41 3.19
CA ILE A 51 -1.76 5.56 2.02
C ILE A 51 -2.08 4.13 2.46
N VAL A 52 -1.33 3.58 3.41
CA VAL A 52 -1.59 2.25 3.99
C VAL A 52 -3.01 2.19 4.55
N ASP A 53 -3.39 3.16 5.38
CA ASP A 53 -4.72 3.21 5.98
C ASP A 53 -5.80 3.29 4.91
N HIS A 54 -5.67 4.21 3.95
CA HIS A 54 -6.60 4.36 2.84
C HIS A 54 -6.77 3.06 2.05
N VAL A 55 -5.66 2.42 1.65
CA VAL A 55 -5.69 1.17 0.88
C VAL A 55 -6.36 0.05 1.65
N LEU A 56 -6.08 -0.06 2.95
CA LEU A 56 -6.62 -1.13 3.80
C LEU A 56 -8.12 -0.94 4.09
N THR A 57 -8.60 0.30 4.22
CA THR A 57 -10.01 0.57 4.57
C THR A 57 -10.91 0.85 3.36
N ALA A 58 -10.36 1.22 2.21
CA ALA A 58 -11.16 1.52 1.03
C ALA A 58 -11.91 0.26 0.53
N PRO A 59 -13.19 0.38 0.13
CA PRO A 59 -13.92 -0.72 -0.46
C PRO A 59 -13.27 -1.12 -1.79
N VAL A 60 -13.02 -2.42 -2.01
CA VAL A 60 -12.51 -2.89 -3.31
C VAL A 60 -13.62 -2.72 -4.34
N PRO A 61 -13.40 -1.99 -5.45
CA PRO A 61 -14.36 -1.91 -6.53
C PRO A 61 -14.71 -3.32 -6.99
N ARG A 62 -16.01 -3.64 -6.98
CA ARG A 62 -16.48 -4.92 -7.48
C ARG A 62 -16.17 -4.96 -8.98
N ALA A 63 -15.31 -5.90 -9.39
CA ALA A 63 -14.98 -6.15 -10.79
C ALA A 63 -16.15 -6.84 -11.52
N ASP A 64 -17.37 -6.30 -11.42
CA ASP A 64 -18.55 -6.78 -12.14
C ASP A 64 -19.14 -5.61 -12.94
N ALA A 65 -18.78 -5.53 -14.22
CA ALA A 65 -19.55 -5.01 -15.36
C ALA A 65 -18.59 -4.59 -16.49
N ALA A 66 -18.11 -5.58 -17.25
CA ALA A 66 -17.67 -5.40 -18.63
C ALA A 66 -18.07 -6.66 -19.42
#